data_AF-A0A7Z0NML9-F1
#
_entry.id   AF-A0A7Z0NML9-F1
#
_cell.length_a   1.000
_cell.length_b   1.000
_cell.length_c   1.000
_cell.angle_alpha   90.00
_cell.angle_beta   90.00
_cell.angle_gamma   90.00
#
_symmetry.space_group_name_H-M   'P 1'
#
loop_
_entity.id
_entity.type
_entity.pdbx_description
1 polymer ?
#
loop_
_entity_poly.entity_id
_entity_poly.type
_entity_poly.pdbx_seq_one_letter_code
_entity_poly.pdbx_strand_id
1 'polypeptide(L)'
;MIGQPGGRGLDEFGWPGRPPRRQRPGRDGRPLAEELADARDSPDGETRSAELERIAARADAAGDDRSALAARLALIETYLLDEGRWRLVEPVRRCLAAVDRRPDLMPPDGHETLARYRRYAVEALLGSPRGGLDQARALLDDLGTADTATAAELYCRIADHLGDEPTARSWYDRWVAAPTTPADGCLSCAAVRRAELLAGWEEWSAALDLLAGVNPDECTGAPERGLAAGMLPWLRTGATESAAAAHVHAYQRHRRERAGFAYLAAHLRFCTLSGNPVRGLAVLTEQLPRLDRAPDELSAMEFAAAGALVCGVAVAANLGEQRVHRPGYGQRPAADLDLATLGAALTDLATGLAGSFDARNGTGHQSGRVASWLDERGAAERALAHPVALPFERPDDDEPDREPDDQPADQPAPLSLAAITNALDRRGDKYILDATDTVVGRWGEALIQVRRAGERGEVLHVRAVAGRRLPADRRAEAYAFCNAWNQDRLLPTAYVHDSGAELVLAGDVSTDLSHGVAPTQLDVLLAAAVRTGSAYADAVAELP
;
A
#
# COMPACT_ATOMS: atom_id res chain seq x y z
N MET A 1 62.94 10.24 -13.83
CA MET A 1 63.01 8.85 -13.35
C MET A 1 62.62 8.88 -11.88
N ILE A 2 61.58 8.11 -11.53
CA ILE A 2 61.08 7.79 -10.18
C ILE A 2 60.31 8.91 -9.43
N GLY A 3 59.00 8.69 -9.25
CA GLY A 3 58.11 9.36 -8.29
C GLY A 3 56.79 8.57 -8.17
N GLN A 4 56.48 8.09 -6.97
CA GLN A 4 55.48 7.07 -6.61
C GLN A 4 54.01 7.40 -6.97
N PRO A 5 53.11 6.39 -7.13
CA PRO A 5 51.67 6.61 -7.20
C PRO A 5 51.05 6.68 -5.78
N GLY A 6 50.37 7.79 -5.48
CA GLY A 6 49.62 7.97 -4.25
C GLY A 6 48.45 7.00 -4.15
N GLY A 7 48.38 6.28 -3.02
CA GLY A 7 47.32 5.35 -2.70
C GLY A 7 45.96 6.04 -2.55
N ARG A 8 44.92 5.34 -2.98
CA ARG A 8 43.52 5.68 -2.73
C ARG A 8 43.23 5.46 -1.24
N GLY A 9 42.88 6.53 -0.53
CA GLY A 9 42.27 6.42 0.80
C GLY A 9 40.85 5.89 0.67
N LEU A 10 40.54 4.83 1.42
CA LEU A 10 39.17 4.46 1.76
C LEU A 10 38.59 5.56 2.66
N ASP A 11 37.31 5.86 2.51
CA ASP A 11 36.58 6.62 3.53
C ASP A 11 36.37 5.75 4.78
N GLU A 12 35.92 6.37 5.88
CA GLU A 12 35.70 5.75 7.20
C GLU A 12 34.75 4.53 7.17
N PHE A 13 34.06 4.29 6.04
CA PHE A 13 33.05 3.25 5.89
C PHE A 13 33.33 2.23 4.77
N GLY A 14 34.48 2.29 4.08
CA GLY A 14 34.99 1.19 3.25
C GLY A 14 34.27 0.94 1.90
N TRP A 15 33.63 1.95 1.30
CA TRP A 15 32.91 1.76 0.02
C TRP A 15 33.75 2.17 -1.20
N PRO A 16 33.68 1.45 -2.33
CA PRO A 16 34.32 1.89 -3.59
C PRO A 16 33.50 3.03 -4.23
N GLY A 17 34.03 4.25 -4.19
CA GLY A 17 33.39 5.44 -4.75
C GLY A 17 33.05 5.31 -6.25
N ARG A 18 31.77 5.51 -6.59
CA ARG A 18 31.31 5.70 -7.98
C ARG A 18 31.78 7.06 -8.52
N PRO A 19 32.09 7.16 -9.83
CA PRO A 19 32.48 8.44 -10.42
C PRO A 19 31.29 9.42 -10.40
N PRO A 20 31.54 10.73 -10.14
CA PRO A 20 30.48 11.72 -10.11
C PRO A 20 29.88 11.89 -11.51
N ARG A 21 28.57 11.63 -11.64
CA ARG A 21 27.79 12.07 -12.81
C ARG A 21 27.84 13.60 -12.86
N ARG A 22 28.06 14.17 -14.05
CA ARG A 22 28.16 15.62 -14.30
C ARG A 22 27.04 16.36 -13.58
N GLN A 23 27.42 17.22 -12.63
CA GLN A 23 26.56 18.19 -11.99
C GLN A 23 25.98 19.14 -13.05
N ARG A 24 24.65 19.28 -13.08
CA ARG A 24 24.04 20.52 -13.60
C ARG A 24 24.40 21.63 -12.61
N PRO A 25 24.83 22.82 -13.07
CA PRO A 25 25.10 23.94 -12.17
C PRO A 25 23.82 24.30 -11.41
N GLY A 26 23.94 24.46 -10.09
CA GLY A 26 22.83 24.70 -9.19
C GLY A 26 22.07 25.98 -9.53
N ARG A 27 20.74 25.94 -9.35
CA ARG A 27 19.89 27.12 -9.23
C ARG A 27 20.20 27.80 -7.89
N ASP A 28 21.38 28.40 -7.76
CA ASP A 28 21.80 29.08 -6.52
C ASP A 28 21.03 30.41 -6.38
N GLY A 29 19.96 30.40 -5.59
CA GLY A 29 19.24 31.62 -5.21
C GLY A 29 17.75 31.49 -4.86
N ARG A 30 17.13 30.32 -5.04
CA ARG A 30 15.71 30.12 -4.65
C ARG A 30 15.57 29.73 -3.17
N PRO A 31 14.49 30.13 -2.48
CA PRO A 31 14.18 29.64 -1.15
C PRO A 31 14.00 28.12 -1.13
N LEU A 32 14.58 27.42 -0.12
CA LEU A 32 14.47 25.96 0.02
C LEU A 32 13.01 25.48 0.07
N ALA A 33 12.11 26.29 0.64
CA ALA A 33 10.69 25.98 0.69
C ALA A 33 10.04 25.88 -0.71
N GLU A 34 10.44 26.73 -1.67
CA GLU A 34 9.94 26.67 -3.05
C GLU A 34 10.50 25.46 -3.79
N GLU A 35 11.80 25.18 -3.62
CA GLU A 35 12.41 23.99 -4.21
C GLU A 35 11.77 22.70 -3.70
N LEU A 36 11.41 22.67 -2.40
CA LEU A 36 10.69 21.56 -1.79
C LEU A 36 9.27 21.40 -2.35
N ALA A 37 8.55 22.50 -2.58
CA ALA A 37 7.23 22.46 -3.21
C ALA A 37 7.32 21.87 -4.63
N ASP A 38 8.25 22.38 -5.46
CA ASP A 38 8.48 21.87 -6.81
C ASP A 38 8.84 20.36 -6.81
N ALA A 39 9.65 19.93 -5.83
CA ALA A 39 10.04 18.53 -5.69
C ALA A 39 8.86 17.63 -5.29
N ARG A 40 7.92 18.13 -4.47
CA ARG A 40 6.70 17.40 -4.07
C ARG A 40 5.72 17.24 -5.23
N ASP A 41 5.65 18.24 -6.11
CA ASP A 41 4.78 18.21 -7.29
C ASP A 41 5.36 17.36 -8.44
N SER A 42 6.61 16.89 -8.30
CA SER A 42 7.24 16.02 -9.28
C SER A 42 6.72 14.57 -9.15
N PRO A 43 6.66 13.80 -10.26
CA PRO A 43 6.28 12.39 -10.22
C PRO A 43 7.18 11.57 -9.28
N ASP A 44 6.60 10.56 -8.63
CA ASP A 44 7.34 9.63 -7.79
C ASP A 44 8.41 8.88 -8.58
N GLY A 45 9.54 8.60 -7.91
CA GLY A 45 10.65 7.81 -8.45
C GLY A 45 12.02 8.38 -8.08
N GLU A 46 13.07 7.73 -8.57
CA GLU A 46 14.47 8.01 -8.20
C GLU A 46 14.89 9.49 -8.40
N THR A 47 14.32 10.17 -9.40
CA THR A 47 14.63 11.60 -9.65
C THR A 47 14.10 12.48 -8.53
N ARG A 48 12.86 12.25 -8.09
CA ARG A 48 12.26 12.97 -6.96
C ARG A 48 13.00 12.66 -5.66
N SER A 49 13.31 11.38 -5.42
CA SER A 49 14.09 10.95 -4.25
C SER A 49 15.45 11.66 -4.19
N ALA A 50 16.21 11.70 -5.28
CA ALA A 50 17.51 12.36 -5.34
C ALA A 50 17.45 13.89 -5.21
N GLU A 51 16.34 14.53 -5.62
CA GLU A 51 16.12 15.96 -5.36
C GLU A 51 15.82 16.21 -3.89
N LEU A 52 14.91 15.45 -3.29
CA LEU A 52 14.56 15.56 -1.87
C LEU A 52 15.77 15.32 -0.95
N GLU A 53 16.64 14.35 -1.27
CA GLU A 53 17.90 14.13 -0.56
C GLU A 53 18.84 15.35 -0.64
N ARG A 54 18.95 15.96 -1.83
CA ARG A 54 19.76 17.19 -2.01
C ARG A 54 19.19 18.37 -1.24
N ILE A 55 17.88 18.56 -1.26
CA ILE A 55 17.20 19.62 -0.50
C ILE A 55 17.43 19.42 1.00
N ALA A 56 17.25 18.21 1.52
CA ALA A 56 17.49 17.89 2.92
C ALA A 56 18.94 18.19 3.34
N ALA A 57 19.93 17.78 2.54
CA ALA A 57 21.35 18.03 2.82
C ALA A 57 21.71 19.54 2.80
N ARG A 58 21.11 20.31 1.88
CA ARG A 58 21.28 21.77 1.84
C ARG A 58 20.62 22.46 3.02
N ALA A 59 19.43 22.01 3.42
CA ALA A 59 18.73 22.53 4.58
C ALA A 59 19.53 22.28 5.87
N ASP A 60 20.12 21.09 6.03
CA ASP A 60 21.03 20.78 7.15
C ASP A 60 22.23 21.74 7.17
N ALA A 61 22.88 21.95 6.03
CA ALA A 61 24.04 22.83 5.92
C ALA A 61 23.70 24.30 6.22
N ALA A 62 22.46 24.72 5.97
CA ALA A 62 21.95 26.06 6.24
C ALA A 62 21.38 26.22 7.66
N GLY A 63 21.23 25.13 8.43
CA GLY A 63 20.56 25.14 9.74
C GLY A 63 19.05 25.37 9.67
N ASP A 64 18.42 25.08 8.53
CA ASP A 64 16.96 25.17 8.35
C ASP A 64 16.29 23.84 8.72
N ASP A 65 16.09 23.63 10.02
CA ASP A 65 15.50 22.39 10.56
C ASP A 65 14.09 22.12 9.99
N ARG A 66 13.31 23.16 9.69
CA ARG A 66 11.94 23.02 9.17
C ARG A 66 11.93 22.47 7.75
N SER A 67 12.74 23.05 6.86
CA SER A 67 12.87 22.53 5.49
C SER A 67 13.52 21.15 5.47
N ALA A 68 14.50 20.90 6.35
CA ALA A 68 15.16 19.60 6.45
C ALA A 68 14.19 18.50 6.92
N LEU A 69 13.33 18.78 7.89
CA LEU A 69 12.29 17.84 8.36
C LEU A 69 11.23 17.60 7.28
N ALA A 70 10.73 18.67 6.66
CA ALA A 70 9.72 18.61 5.63
C ALA A 70 10.17 17.86 4.36
N ALA A 71 11.45 18.00 3.97
CA ALA A 71 12.05 17.25 2.87
C ALA A 71 12.17 15.76 3.19
N ARG A 72 12.53 15.40 4.42
CA ARG A 72 12.64 13.99 4.83
C ARG A 72 11.29 13.29 4.98
N LEU A 73 10.26 13.97 5.48
CA LEU A 73 8.90 13.42 5.50
C LEU A 73 8.41 13.13 4.08
N ALA A 74 8.62 14.05 3.14
CA ALA A 74 8.30 13.81 1.72
C ALA A 74 9.13 12.68 1.11
N LEU A 75 10.40 12.52 1.52
CA LEU A 75 11.26 11.43 1.08
C LEU A 75 10.77 10.06 1.59
N ILE A 76 10.33 10.00 2.85
CA ILE A 76 9.71 8.81 3.45
C ILE A 76 8.48 8.38 2.63
N GLU A 77 7.58 9.32 2.34
CA GLU A 77 6.38 9.06 1.54
C GLU A 77 6.72 8.55 0.14
N THR A 78 7.73 9.15 -0.50
CA THR A 78 8.23 8.70 -1.82
C THR A 78 8.74 7.25 -1.75
N TYR A 79 9.50 6.88 -0.71
CA TYR A 79 9.99 5.51 -0.52
C TYR A 79 8.92 4.49 -0.20
N LEU A 80 7.80 4.89 0.43
CA LEU A 80 6.68 3.98 0.69
C LEU A 80 5.96 3.56 -0.61
N LEU A 81 6.01 4.42 -1.63
CA LEU A 81 5.38 4.23 -2.94
C LEU A 81 6.31 3.56 -3.97
N ASP A 82 7.62 3.55 -3.76
CA ASP A 82 8.62 3.05 -4.70
C ASP A 82 9.37 1.77 -4.22
N GLU A 83 10.26 1.21 -5.04
CA GLU A 83 11.12 0.02 -4.76
C GLU A 83 12.19 0.27 -3.66
N GLY A 84 12.07 1.39 -2.95
CA GLY A 84 13.08 1.92 -2.03
C GLY A 84 12.76 1.78 -0.56
N ARG A 85 11.81 0.93 -0.14
CA ARG A 85 11.36 0.84 1.27
C ARG A 85 12.50 0.61 2.27
N TRP A 86 13.53 -0.15 1.88
CA TRP A 86 14.72 -0.35 2.73
C TRP A 86 15.48 0.96 3.05
N ARG A 87 15.29 2.03 2.27
CA ARG A 87 15.89 3.36 2.48
C ARG A 87 15.17 4.20 3.55
N LEU A 88 14.08 3.71 4.15
CA LEU A 88 13.27 4.46 5.13
C LEU A 88 14.02 4.79 6.42
N VAL A 89 14.98 3.96 6.81
CA VAL A 89 15.66 4.00 8.12
C VAL A 89 16.33 5.35 8.39
N GLU A 90 17.17 5.83 7.48
CA GLU A 90 17.95 7.05 7.71
C GLU A 90 17.09 8.32 7.73
N PRO A 91 16.17 8.56 6.78
CA PRO A 91 15.23 9.68 6.86
C PRO A 91 14.42 9.69 8.15
N VAL A 92 13.89 8.54 8.58
CA VAL A 92 13.12 8.42 9.84
C VAL A 92 13.99 8.77 11.03
N ARG A 93 15.19 8.19 11.14
CA ARG A 93 16.13 8.47 12.25
C ARG A 93 16.46 9.96 12.35
N ARG A 94 16.64 10.63 11.22
CA ARG A 94 16.90 12.08 11.16
C ARG A 94 15.68 12.91 11.54
N CYS A 95 14.48 12.51 11.13
CA CYS A 95 13.24 13.14 11.56
C CYS A 95 13.08 13.05 13.08
N LEU A 96 13.29 11.87 13.67
CA LEU A 96 13.24 11.66 15.12
C LEU A 96 14.23 12.57 15.86
N ALA A 97 15.50 12.54 15.46
CA ALA A 97 16.52 13.39 16.08
C ALA A 97 16.24 14.89 15.93
N ALA A 98 15.57 15.32 14.85
CA ALA A 98 15.17 16.71 14.68
C ALA A 98 14.02 17.09 15.63
N VAL A 99 13.01 16.24 15.75
CA VAL A 99 11.87 16.44 16.65
C VAL A 99 12.29 16.39 18.12
N ASP A 100 13.22 15.51 18.50
CA ASP A 100 13.76 15.45 19.86
C ASP A 100 14.47 16.76 20.26
N ARG A 101 15.18 17.40 19.32
CA ARG A 101 15.82 18.70 19.56
C ARG A 101 14.84 19.87 19.51
N ARG A 102 13.84 19.78 18.65
CA ARG A 102 12.89 20.86 18.34
C ARG A 102 11.46 20.32 18.22
N PRO A 103 10.80 20.02 19.36
CA PRO A 103 9.44 19.48 19.35
C PRO A 103 8.42 20.43 18.70
N ASP A 104 8.70 21.73 18.71
CA ASP A 104 7.88 22.79 18.11
C ASP A 104 7.77 22.71 16.57
N LEU A 105 8.61 21.89 15.92
CA LEU A 105 8.55 21.67 14.47
C LEU A 105 7.40 20.74 14.07
N MET A 106 6.83 19.96 15.00
CA MET A 106 5.75 19.03 14.68
C MET A 106 4.37 19.68 14.76
N PRO A 107 3.51 19.46 13.73
CA PRO A 107 2.10 19.77 13.85
C PRO A 107 1.45 18.80 14.87
N PRO A 108 0.23 19.12 15.36
CA PRO A 108 -0.46 18.32 16.38
C PRO A 108 -0.51 16.81 16.08
N ASP A 109 -0.71 16.42 14.82
CA ASP A 109 -0.81 15.01 14.39
C ASP A 109 0.53 14.42 13.86
N GLY A 110 1.61 15.21 13.91
CA GLY A 110 2.91 14.83 13.36
C GLY A 110 3.58 13.69 14.11
N HIS A 111 3.35 13.59 15.41
CA HIS A 111 3.92 12.55 16.26
C HIS A 111 3.38 11.15 15.93
N GLU A 112 2.07 11.01 15.70
CA GLU A 112 1.46 9.73 15.32
C GLU A 112 1.96 9.27 13.94
N THR A 113 2.03 10.21 12.99
CA THR A 113 2.57 9.95 11.65
C THR A 113 4.02 9.47 11.72
N LEU A 114 4.85 10.12 12.53
CA LEU A 114 6.25 9.74 12.68
C LEU A 114 6.43 8.39 13.39
N ALA A 115 5.58 8.06 14.37
CA ALA A 115 5.54 6.74 14.98
C ALA A 115 5.20 5.64 13.95
N ARG A 116 4.25 5.92 13.05
CA ARG A 116 3.89 5.02 11.94
C ARG A 116 5.04 4.84 10.96
N TYR A 117 5.73 5.91 10.59
CA TYR A 117 6.92 5.84 9.73
C TYR A 117 8.07 5.06 10.38
N ARG A 118 8.23 5.20 11.69
CA ARG A 118 9.20 4.41 12.45
C ARG A 118 8.89 2.91 12.41
N ARG A 119 7.62 2.53 12.59
CA ARG A 119 7.17 1.14 12.38
C ARG A 119 7.51 0.65 10.97
N TYR A 120 7.19 1.41 9.93
CA TYR A 120 7.47 1.01 8.54
C TYR A 120 8.97 0.87 8.26
N ALA A 121 9.82 1.68 8.88
CA ALA A 121 11.27 1.53 8.77
C ALA A 121 11.78 0.22 9.38
N VAL A 122 11.24 -0.20 10.53
CA VAL A 122 11.56 -1.50 11.14
C VAL A 122 11.07 -2.65 10.27
N GLU A 123 9.83 -2.58 9.75
CA GLU A 123 9.27 -3.60 8.85
C GLU A 123 10.07 -3.72 7.55
N ALA A 124 10.54 -2.60 6.98
CA ALA A 124 11.36 -2.60 5.77
C ALA A 124 12.71 -3.32 5.95
N LEU A 125 13.27 -3.31 7.17
CA LEU A 125 14.49 -4.05 7.50
C LEU A 125 14.25 -5.56 7.59
N LEU A 126 13.03 -6.02 7.86
CA LEU A 126 12.71 -7.45 7.74
C LEU A 126 12.64 -7.89 6.27
N GLY A 127 12.21 -7.00 5.39
CA GLY A 127 12.10 -7.26 3.94
C GLY A 127 13.42 -7.18 3.17
N SER A 128 14.48 -6.59 3.73
CA SER A 128 15.74 -6.36 3.01
C SER A 128 17.00 -6.66 3.83
N PRO A 129 17.98 -7.39 3.27
CA PRO A 129 19.25 -7.65 3.94
C PRO A 129 20.23 -6.46 3.85
N ARG A 130 19.87 -5.37 3.13
CA ARG A 130 20.78 -4.26 2.83
C ARG A 130 21.06 -3.33 4.02
N GLY A 131 20.09 -3.17 4.92
CA GLY A 131 20.25 -2.38 6.14
C GLY A 131 20.72 -3.24 7.31
N GLY A 132 21.43 -2.66 8.27
CA GLY A 132 21.93 -3.39 9.44
C GLY A 132 20.83 -3.69 10.46
N LEU A 133 20.82 -4.89 11.04
CA LEU A 133 19.83 -5.30 12.04
C LEU A 133 19.87 -4.43 13.32
N ASP A 134 21.05 -3.96 13.71
CA ASP A 134 21.21 -3.06 14.86
C ASP A 134 20.48 -1.72 14.67
N GLN A 135 20.33 -1.26 13.43
CA GLN A 135 19.53 -0.07 13.12
C GLN A 135 18.03 -0.33 13.33
N ALA A 136 17.55 -1.55 13.03
CA ALA A 136 16.17 -1.95 13.32
C ALA A 136 15.91 -1.95 14.82
N ARG A 137 16.83 -2.54 15.58
CA ARG A 137 16.74 -2.62 17.05
C ARG A 137 16.76 -1.24 17.69
N ALA A 138 17.68 -0.37 17.27
CA ALA A 138 17.72 1.01 17.78
C ALA A 138 16.41 1.77 17.51
N LEU A 139 15.86 1.67 16.28
CA LEU A 139 14.56 2.28 15.97
C LEU A 139 13.41 1.68 16.77
N LEU A 140 13.47 0.39 17.11
CA LEU A 140 12.45 -0.30 17.88
C LEU A 140 12.53 0.03 19.38
N ASP A 141 13.72 0.09 19.95
CA ASP A 141 13.93 0.46 21.35
C ASP A 141 13.41 1.89 21.63
N ASP A 142 13.50 2.77 20.63
CA ASP A 142 12.96 4.13 20.69
C ASP A 142 11.42 4.19 20.56
N LEU A 143 10.72 3.13 20.10
CA LEU A 143 9.24 3.06 20.04
C LEU A 143 8.57 2.99 21.42
N GLY A 144 9.34 2.73 22.48
CA GLY A 144 8.86 2.66 23.84
C GLY A 144 9.09 1.28 24.45
N THR A 145 8.57 1.08 25.67
CA THR A 145 8.76 -0.18 26.38
C THR A 145 8.01 -1.33 25.68
N ALA A 146 8.43 -2.54 26.02
CA ALA A 146 7.82 -3.84 25.69
C ALA A 146 6.30 -3.96 25.89
N ASP A 147 5.64 -2.92 26.41
CA ASP A 147 4.25 -2.93 26.88
C ASP A 147 3.22 -2.50 25.83
N THR A 148 3.66 -1.98 24.67
CA THR A 148 2.73 -1.64 23.56
C THR A 148 2.55 -2.81 22.61
N ALA A 149 1.34 -2.93 22.04
CA ALA A 149 1.03 -3.98 21.06
C ALA A 149 1.94 -3.89 19.81
N THR A 150 2.19 -2.67 19.32
CA THR A 150 3.06 -2.44 18.16
C THR A 150 4.51 -2.87 18.44
N ALA A 151 5.08 -2.53 19.61
CA ALA A 151 6.44 -2.94 19.93
C ALA A 151 6.55 -4.47 20.10
N ALA A 152 5.61 -5.08 20.82
CA ALA A 152 5.56 -6.54 21.01
C ALA A 152 5.45 -7.29 19.67
N GLU A 153 4.62 -6.79 18.74
CA GLU A 153 4.54 -7.32 17.37
C GLU A 153 5.92 -7.30 16.67
N LEU A 154 6.59 -6.14 16.68
CA LEU A 154 7.86 -5.98 15.96
C LEU A 154 8.99 -6.81 16.58
N TYR A 155 9.08 -6.90 17.91
CA TYR A 155 10.04 -7.79 18.57
C TYR A 155 9.77 -9.26 18.24
N CYS A 156 8.50 -9.68 18.21
CA CYS A 156 8.10 -11.03 17.82
C CYS A 156 8.59 -11.34 16.40
N ARG A 157 8.27 -10.48 15.43
CA ARG A 157 8.64 -10.68 14.02
C ARG A 157 10.14 -10.63 13.78
N ILE A 158 10.89 -9.81 14.52
CA ILE A 158 12.36 -9.81 14.47
C ILE A 158 12.91 -11.13 14.99
N ALA A 159 12.44 -11.61 16.14
CA ALA A 159 12.92 -12.88 16.71
C ALA A 159 12.62 -14.07 15.79
N ASP A 160 11.41 -14.12 15.21
CA ASP A 160 11.02 -15.11 14.21
C ASP A 160 11.93 -15.05 12.98
N HIS A 161 12.17 -13.86 12.43
CA HIS A 161 13.07 -13.65 11.30
C HIS A 161 14.52 -14.09 11.56
N LEU A 162 14.96 -14.10 12.83
CA LEU A 162 16.28 -14.58 13.23
C LEU A 162 16.33 -16.09 13.50
N GLY A 163 15.18 -16.75 13.59
CA GLY A 163 15.05 -18.15 13.98
C GLY A 163 15.08 -18.41 15.48
N ASP A 164 14.90 -17.37 16.30
CA ASP A 164 14.76 -17.49 17.75
C ASP A 164 13.28 -17.65 18.12
N GLU A 165 12.73 -18.81 17.77
CA GLU A 165 11.31 -19.15 18.02
C GLU A 165 10.91 -19.00 19.50
N PRO A 166 11.68 -19.44 20.51
CA PRO A 166 11.33 -19.25 21.91
C PRO A 166 11.14 -17.77 22.28
N THR A 167 12.03 -16.90 21.82
CA THR A 167 11.88 -15.46 22.03
C THR A 167 10.70 -14.90 21.25
N ALA A 168 10.49 -15.34 20.01
CA ALA A 168 9.37 -14.90 19.17
C ALA A 168 8.02 -15.24 19.82
N ARG A 169 7.86 -16.46 20.35
CA ARG A 169 6.67 -16.90 21.09
C ARG A 169 6.43 -16.10 22.37
N SER A 170 7.48 -15.81 23.14
CA SER A 170 7.34 -14.96 24.33
C SER A 170 6.82 -13.56 23.99
N TRP A 171 7.26 -12.99 22.87
CA TRP A 171 6.75 -11.70 22.39
C TRP A 171 5.36 -11.81 21.77
N TYR A 172 5.04 -12.92 21.13
CA TYR A 172 3.71 -13.21 20.62
C TYR A 172 2.68 -13.21 21.76
N ASP A 173 2.98 -13.88 22.88
CA ASP A 173 2.10 -13.89 24.06
C ASP A 173 1.87 -12.47 24.61
N ARG A 174 2.92 -11.66 24.67
CA ARG A 174 2.82 -10.24 25.05
C ARG A 174 1.98 -9.44 24.07
N TRP A 175 2.17 -9.66 22.76
CA TRP A 175 1.39 -8.99 21.73
C TRP A 175 -0.10 -9.35 21.83
N VAL A 176 -0.43 -10.62 22.08
CA VAL A 176 -1.81 -11.07 22.29
C VAL A 176 -2.42 -10.45 23.55
N ALA A 177 -1.65 -10.31 24.63
CA ALA A 177 -2.10 -9.75 25.90
C ALA A 177 -2.18 -8.21 25.91
N ALA A 178 -1.45 -7.53 25.00
CA ALA A 178 -1.37 -6.08 24.99
C ALA A 178 -2.71 -5.44 24.55
N PRO A 179 -3.17 -4.37 25.22
CA PRO A 179 -4.33 -3.62 24.76
C PRO A 179 -4.01 -2.98 23.41
N THR A 180 -4.96 -3.05 22.48
CA THR A 180 -4.85 -2.45 21.15
C THR A 180 -5.60 -1.13 21.11
N THR A 181 -5.00 -0.14 20.46
CA THR A 181 -5.60 1.15 20.18
C THR A 181 -5.70 1.34 18.66
N PRO A 182 -6.57 2.23 18.14
CA PRO A 182 -6.59 2.56 16.72
C PRO A 182 -5.23 3.02 16.16
N ALA A 183 -4.36 3.58 17.00
CA ALA A 183 -3.01 4.01 16.63
C ALA A 183 -2.05 2.82 16.36
N ASP A 184 -2.34 1.62 16.87
CA ASP A 184 -1.55 0.40 16.60
C ASP A 184 -1.81 -0.18 15.20
N GLY A 185 -2.78 0.38 14.47
CA GLY A 185 -3.15 -0.01 13.11
C GLY A 185 -4.39 -0.91 13.05
N CYS A 186 -4.62 -1.51 11.88
CA CYS A 186 -5.81 -2.32 11.62
C CYS A 186 -5.78 -3.66 12.39
N LEU A 187 -6.84 -3.94 13.14
CA LEU A 187 -7.04 -5.16 13.93
C LEU A 187 -7.06 -6.41 13.04
N SER A 188 -7.84 -6.40 11.97
CA SER A 188 -7.88 -7.49 10.99
C SER A 188 -6.50 -7.77 10.37
N CYS A 189 -5.72 -6.73 10.03
CA CYS A 189 -4.35 -6.94 9.55
C CYS A 189 -3.41 -7.52 10.62
N ALA A 190 -3.59 -7.15 11.89
CA ALA A 190 -2.82 -7.72 13.01
C ALA A 190 -3.18 -9.19 13.27
N ALA A 191 -4.45 -9.58 13.09
CA ALA A 191 -4.88 -10.97 13.17
C ALA A 191 -4.25 -11.83 12.07
N VAL A 192 -4.22 -11.34 10.82
CA VAL A 192 -3.56 -12.05 9.70
C VAL A 192 -2.07 -12.27 9.97
N ARG A 193 -1.34 -11.25 10.43
CA ARG A 193 0.10 -11.40 10.76
C ARG A 193 0.36 -12.40 11.89
N ARG A 194 -0.54 -12.48 12.88
CA ARG A 194 -0.47 -13.51 13.93
C ARG A 194 -0.70 -14.90 13.37
N ALA A 195 -1.70 -15.05 12.50
CA ALA A 195 -1.99 -16.31 11.83
C ALA A 195 -0.82 -16.78 10.94
N GLU A 196 -0.14 -15.87 10.24
CA GLU A 196 1.07 -16.18 9.46
C GLU A 196 2.21 -16.75 10.33
N LEU A 197 2.45 -16.17 11.52
CA LEU A 197 3.44 -16.69 12.48
C LEU A 197 3.06 -18.08 12.99
N LEU A 198 1.82 -18.26 13.42
CA LEU A 198 1.33 -19.57 13.89
C LEU A 198 1.42 -20.64 12.79
N ALA A 199 1.06 -20.29 11.55
CA ALA A 199 1.23 -21.18 10.40
C ALA A 199 2.71 -21.48 10.14
N GLY A 200 3.61 -20.50 10.31
CA GLY A 200 5.07 -20.70 10.25
C GLY A 200 5.59 -21.70 11.30
N TRP A 201 4.98 -21.73 12.49
CA TRP A 201 5.28 -22.68 13.56
C TRP A 201 4.43 -23.96 13.52
N GLU A 202 3.76 -24.21 12.40
CA GLU A 202 2.92 -25.40 12.16
C GLU A 202 1.69 -25.55 13.08
N GLU A 203 1.25 -24.46 13.71
CA GLU A 203 0.02 -24.40 14.52
C GLU A 203 -1.20 -24.09 13.66
N TRP A 204 -1.49 -25.00 12.73
CA TRP A 204 -2.48 -24.82 11.67
C TRP A 204 -3.87 -24.42 12.19
N SER A 205 -4.38 -25.13 13.20
CA SER A 205 -5.72 -24.86 13.73
C SER A 205 -5.81 -23.49 14.40
N ALA A 206 -4.80 -23.12 15.19
CA ALA A 206 -4.78 -21.82 15.86
C ALA A 206 -4.67 -20.66 14.85
N ALA A 207 -3.92 -20.84 13.76
CA ALA A 207 -3.89 -19.88 12.66
C ALA A 207 -5.29 -19.69 12.03
N LEU A 208 -6.01 -20.79 11.75
CA LEU A 208 -7.35 -20.74 11.18
C LEU A 208 -8.38 -20.09 12.12
N ASP A 209 -8.29 -20.35 13.42
CA ASP A 209 -9.17 -19.75 14.43
C ASP A 209 -9.05 -18.22 14.44
N LEU A 210 -7.84 -17.68 14.28
CA LEU A 210 -7.63 -16.23 14.14
C LEU A 210 -8.20 -15.68 12.84
N LEU A 211 -8.02 -16.40 11.74
CA LEU A 211 -8.50 -15.96 10.42
C LEU A 211 -10.02 -15.91 10.32
N ALA A 212 -10.73 -16.74 11.10
CA ALA A 212 -12.19 -16.70 11.19
C ALA A 212 -12.72 -15.36 11.75
N GLY A 213 -11.89 -14.60 12.48
CA GLY A 213 -12.23 -13.30 13.04
C GLY A 213 -11.88 -12.10 12.14
N VAL A 214 -11.34 -12.31 10.93
CA VAL A 214 -11.00 -11.23 10.01
C VAL A 214 -12.28 -10.59 9.46
N ASN A 215 -12.46 -9.29 9.71
CA ASN A 215 -13.65 -8.56 9.30
C ASN A 215 -13.40 -7.81 7.98
N PRO A 216 -14.14 -8.11 6.90
CA PRO A 216 -13.99 -7.40 5.63
C PRO A 216 -14.36 -5.91 5.70
N ASP A 217 -15.22 -5.52 6.64
CA ASP A 217 -15.64 -4.12 6.80
C ASP A 217 -14.56 -3.24 7.46
N GLU A 218 -13.59 -3.84 8.16
CA GLU A 218 -12.50 -3.10 8.83
C GLU A 218 -11.36 -2.75 7.89
N CYS A 219 -11.14 -3.55 6.85
CA CYS A 219 -10.01 -3.37 5.94
C CYS A 219 -10.23 -4.06 4.61
N THR A 220 -10.14 -3.30 3.52
CA THR A 220 -10.29 -3.80 2.16
C THR A 220 -9.26 -4.85 1.73
N GLY A 221 -8.09 -4.90 2.38
CA GLY A 221 -7.03 -5.84 2.01
C GLY A 221 -6.80 -6.98 2.99
N ALA A 222 -7.37 -6.93 4.20
CA ALA A 222 -7.17 -7.99 5.19
C ALA A 222 -7.82 -9.34 4.78
N PRO A 223 -9.02 -9.38 4.16
CA PRO A 223 -9.66 -10.63 3.75
C PRO A 223 -8.80 -11.47 2.80
N GLU A 224 -8.30 -10.90 1.71
CA GLU A 224 -7.53 -11.63 0.71
C GLU A 224 -6.17 -12.07 1.24
N ARG A 225 -5.54 -11.26 2.10
CA ARG A 225 -4.32 -11.65 2.83
C ARG A 225 -4.59 -12.79 3.81
N GLY A 226 -5.72 -12.75 4.51
CA GLY A 226 -6.16 -13.81 5.41
C GLY A 226 -6.41 -15.13 4.67
N LEU A 227 -7.03 -15.06 3.49
CA LEU A 227 -7.18 -16.22 2.61
C LEU A 227 -5.82 -16.79 2.18
N ALA A 228 -4.85 -15.95 1.83
CA ALA A 228 -3.48 -16.39 1.52
C ALA A 228 -2.79 -17.06 2.71
N ALA A 229 -2.87 -16.47 3.90
CA ALA A 229 -2.34 -17.04 5.14
C ALA A 229 -2.99 -18.39 5.48
N GLY A 230 -4.27 -18.59 5.14
CA GLY A 230 -5.02 -19.81 5.43
C GLY A 230 -4.84 -20.95 4.43
N MET A 231 -4.32 -20.73 3.21
CA MET A 231 -4.27 -21.76 2.16
C MET A 231 -3.54 -23.04 2.60
N LEU A 232 -2.35 -22.89 3.18
CA LEU A 232 -1.58 -24.03 3.69
C LEU A 232 -2.18 -24.63 4.97
N PRO A 233 -2.58 -23.86 5.99
CA PRO A 233 -3.32 -24.39 7.14
C PRO A 233 -4.57 -25.21 6.77
N TRP A 234 -5.43 -24.73 5.86
CA TRP A 234 -6.59 -25.50 5.38
C TRP A 234 -6.17 -26.78 4.66
N LEU A 235 -5.14 -26.73 3.82
CA LEU A 235 -4.62 -27.92 3.15
C LEU A 235 -4.07 -28.96 4.14
N ARG A 236 -3.32 -28.52 5.15
CA ARG A 236 -2.70 -29.40 6.17
C ARG A 236 -3.72 -30.01 7.13
N THR A 237 -4.81 -29.30 7.41
CA THR A 237 -5.92 -29.80 8.25
C THR A 237 -6.95 -30.62 7.47
N GLY A 238 -6.81 -30.74 6.14
CA GLY A 238 -7.70 -31.53 5.28
C GLY A 238 -8.92 -30.78 4.74
N ALA A 239 -9.07 -29.49 5.07
CA ALA A 239 -10.09 -28.60 4.51
C ALA A 239 -9.75 -28.15 3.07
N THR A 240 -9.58 -29.12 2.18
CA THR A 240 -9.05 -28.92 0.82
C THR A 240 -9.93 -28.01 -0.06
N GLU A 241 -11.25 -28.07 0.11
CA GLU A 241 -12.19 -27.18 -0.59
C GLU A 241 -11.99 -25.71 -0.19
N SER A 242 -11.86 -25.42 1.11
CA SER A 242 -11.59 -24.08 1.62
C SER A 242 -10.23 -23.56 1.13
N ALA A 243 -9.20 -24.42 1.13
CA ALA A 243 -7.88 -24.06 0.60
C ALA A 243 -7.93 -23.69 -0.89
N ALA A 244 -8.68 -24.46 -1.69
CA ALA A 244 -8.83 -24.20 -3.11
C ALA A 244 -9.66 -22.94 -3.40
N ALA A 245 -10.75 -22.73 -2.67
CA ALA A 245 -11.54 -21.50 -2.76
C ALA A 245 -10.73 -20.25 -2.38
N ALA A 246 -9.92 -20.35 -1.33
CA ALA A 246 -9.01 -19.28 -0.90
C ALA A 246 -7.98 -18.95 -1.98
N HIS A 247 -7.38 -19.96 -2.62
CA HIS A 247 -6.47 -19.76 -3.75
C HIS A 247 -7.12 -18.96 -4.88
N VAL A 248 -8.25 -19.45 -5.38
CA VAL A 248 -8.94 -18.85 -6.53
C VAL A 248 -9.37 -17.41 -6.22
N HIS A 249 -9.98 -17.18 -5.06
CA HIS A 249 -10.49 -15.86 -4.69
C HIS A 249 -9.37 -14.85 -4.46
N ALA A 250 -8.39 -15.17 -3.60
CA ALA A 250 -7.33 -14.21 -3.26
C ALA A 250 -6.41 -13.90 -4.45
N TYR A 251 -6.23 -14.86 -5.38
CA TYR A 251 -5.33 -14.67 -6.51
C TYR A 251 -5.82 -13.59 -7.48
N GLN A 252 -7.13 -13.43 -7.64
CA GLN A 252 -7.73 -12.42 -8.52
C GLN A 252 -7.24 -11.01 -8.18
N ARG A 253 -7.08 -10.71 -6.89
CA ARG A 253 -6.52 -9.45 -6.40
C ARG A 253 -4.99 -9.44 -6.46
N HIS A 254 -4.35 -10.47 -5.90
CA HIS A 254 -2.89 -10.50 -5.74
C HIS A 254 -2.11 -10.48 -7.07
N ARG A 255 -2.72 -10.99 -8.15
CA ARG A 255 -2.12 -10.97 -9.49
C ARG A 255 -2.00 -9.57 -10.09
N ARG A 256 -2.85 -8.62 -9.68
CA ARG A 256 -2.90 -7.23 -10.20
C ARG A 256 -2.20 -6.24 -9.27
N GLU A 257 -2.39 -6.38 -7.96
CA GLU A 257 -1.88 -5.41 -7.00
C GLU A 257 -0.38 -5.55 -6.76
N ARG A 258 0.33 -4.41 -6.68
CA ARG A 258 1.75 -4.38 -6.32
C ARG A 258 2.01 -5.04 -4.96
N ALA A 259 1.20 -4.71 -3.95
CA ALA A 259 1.28 -5.29 -2.61
C ALA A 259 0.95 -6.80 -2.58
N GLY A 260 0.26 -7.31 -3.60
CA GLY A 260 -0.06 -8.73 -3.75
C GLY A 260 1.16 -9.62 -3.98
N PHE A 261 2.31 -9.06 -4.38
CA PHE A 261 3.50 -9.85 -4.72
C PHE A 261 4.00 -10.73 -3.57
N ALA A 262 3.97 -10.23 -2.34
CA ALA A 262 4.39 -10.96 -1.15
C ALA A 262 3.59 -12.27 -0.92
N TYR A 263 2.36 -12.33 -1.41
CA TYR A 263 1.46 -13.47 -1.24
C TYR A 263 1.58 -14.51 -2.36
N LEU A 264 2.27 -14.19 -3.47
CA LEU A 264 2.39 -15.08 -4.62
C LEU A 264 3.15 -16.38 -4.28
N ALA A 265 4.11 -16.33 -3.36
CA ALA A 265 4.80 -17.52 -2.88
C ALA A 265 3.83 -18.53 -2.23
N ALA A 266 2.84 -18.05 -1.46
CA ALA A 266 1.81 -18.89 -0.86
C ALA A 266 0.94 -19.56 -1.93
N HIS A 267 0.53 -18.82 -2.98
CA HIS A 267 -0.20 -19.39 -4.11
C HIS A 267 0.58 -20.48 -4.84
N LEU A 268 1.88 -20.24 -5.12
CA LEU A 268 2.75 -21.22 -5.78
C LEU A 268 2.93 -22.48 -4.93
N ARG A 269 3.20 -22.33 -3.63
CA ARG A 269 3.31 -23.46 -2.68
C ARG A 269 2.01 -24.24 -2.58
N PHE A 270 0.87 -23.56 -2.46
CA PHE A 270 -0.44 -24.20 -2.47
C PHE A 270 -0.63 -25.02 -3.76
N CYS A 271 -0.37 -24.45 -4.93
CA CYS A 271 -0.52 -25.18 -6.21
C CYS A 271 0.33 -26.44 -6.24
N THR A 272 1.58 -26.40 -5.77
CA THR A 272 2.44 -27.58 -5.72
C THR A 272 1.96 -28.62 -4.71
N LEU A 273 1.66 -28.20 -3.49
CA LEU A 273 1.31 -29.09 -2.39
C LEU A 273 -0.11 -29.68 -2.52
N SER A 274 -0.97 -29.03 -3.31
CA SER A 274 -2.31 -29.52 -3.66
C SER A 274 -2.33 -30.40 -4.90
N GLY A 275 -1.17 -30.67 -5.53
CA GLY A 275 -1.09 -31.51 -6.74
C GLY A 275 -1.49 -30.81 -8.03
N ASN A 276 -1.46 -29.49 -8.09
CA ASN A 276 -1.89 -28.66 -9.23
C ASN A 276 -0.71 -27.95 -9.94
N PRO A 277 0.26 -28.69 -10.54
CA PRO A 277 1.45 -28.08 -11.15
C PRO A 277 1.16 -27.23 -12.37
N VAL A 278 0.12 -27.55 -13.16
CA VAL A 278 -0.29 -26.75 -14.31
C VAL A 278 -0.75 -25.36 -13.88
N ARG A 279 -1.56 -25.28 -12.81
CA ARG A 279 -1.97 -24.01 -12.23
C ARG A 279 -0.77 -23.24 -11.66
N GLY A 280 0.11 -23.93 -10.94
CA GLY A 280 1.34 -23.34 -10.41
C GLY A 280 2.22 -22.74 -11.50
N LEU A 281 2.37 -23.43 -12.65
CA LEU A 281 3.10 -22.91 -13.80
C LEU A 281 2.44 -21.70 -14.45
N ALA A 282 1.11 -21.68 -14.53
CA ALA A 282 0.38 -20.52 -15.05
C ALA A 282 0.65 -19.28 -14.18
N VAL A 283 0.50 -19.42 -12.86
CA VAL A 283 0.79 -18.34 -11.89
C VAL A 283 2.26 -17.91 -11.98
N LEU A 284 3.20 -18.86 -12.01
CA LEU A 284 4.63 -18.56 -12.12
C LEU A 284 4.94 -17.79 -13.41
N THR A 285 4.42 -18.24 -14.55
CA THR A 285 4.68 -17.63 -15.87
C THR A 285 4.13 -16.21 -15.94
N GLU A 286 2.90 -16.00 -15.46
CA GLU A 286 2.26 -14.68 -15.44
C GLU A 286 3.04 -13.68 -14.57
N GLN A 287 3.53 -14.13 -13.42
CA GLN A 287 4.08 -13.26 -12.39
C GLN A 287 5.61 -13.12 -12.47
N LEU A 288 6.31 -13.99 -13.20
CA LEU A 288 7.76 -13.97 -13.36
C LEU A 288 8.33 -12.60 -13.79
N PRO A 289 7.69 -11.82 -14.71
CA PRO A 289 8.16 -10.48 -15.06
C PRO A 289 8.24 -9.50 -13.88
N ARG A 290 7.42 -9.70 -12.84
CA ARG A 290 7.40 -8.83 -11.65
C ARG A 290 8.56 -9.11 -10.69
N LEU A 291 9.17 -10.30 -10.75
CA LEU A 291 10.26 -10.70 -9.85
C LEU A 291 11.48 -9.77 -9.94
N ASP A 292 11.79 -9.27 -11.13
CA ASP A 292 12.92 -8.36 -11.35
C ASP A 292 12.74 -6.99 -10.65
N ARG A 293 11.48 -6.64 -10.31
CA ARG A 293 11.07 -5.42 -9.60
C ARG A 293 10.22 -5.76 -8.37
N ALA A 294 10.57 -6.84 -7.69
CA ALA A 294 9.91 -7.24 -6.45
C ALA A 294 9.96 -6.09 -5.43
N PRO A 295 8.92 -5.93 -4.59
CA PRO A 295 8.85 -4.83 -3.62
C PRO A 295 9.96 -4.86 -2.57
N ASP A 296 10.47 -6.05 -2.26
CA ASP A 296 11.55 -6.29 -1.30
C ASP A 296 12.23 -7.65 -1.57
N GLU A 297 13.44 -7.83 -1.04
CA GLU A 297 14.23 -9.05 -1.23
C GLU A 297 13.65 -10.29 -0.56
N LEU A 298 12.95 -10.15 0.57
CA LEU A 298 12.32 -11.28 1.25
C LEU A 298 11.23 -11.90 0.37
N SER A 299 10.35 -11.06 -0.18
CA SER A 299 9.29 -11.49 -1.11
C SER A 299 9.87 -12.09 -2.39
N ALA A 300 10.99 -11.53 -2.91
CA ALA A 300 11.70 -12.09 -4.06
C ALA A 300 12.28 -13.47 -3.76
N MET A 301 12.87 -13.65 -2.58
CA MET A 301 13.44 -14.90 -2.09
C MET A 301 12.35 -15.98 -1.97
N GLU A 302 11.23 -15.65 -1.32
CA GLU A 302 10.11 -16.58 -1.12
C GLU A 302 9.44 -16.95 -2.45
N PHE A 303 9.21 -15.98 -3.35
CA PHE A 303 8.69 -16.25 -4.69
C PHE A 303 9.62 -17.17 -5.48
N ALA A 304 10.94 -16.91 -5.44
CA ALA A 304 11.92 -17.72 -6.15
C ALA A 304 12.00 -19.15 -5.58
N ALA A 305 11.96 -19.33 -4.25
CA ALA A 305 11.95 -20.65 -3.63
C ALA A 305 10.69 -21.45 -4.03
N ALA A 306 9.51 -20.83 -3.94
CA ALA A 306 8.25 -21.46 -4.33
C ALA A 306 8.18 -21.73 -5.85
N GLY A 307 8.72 -20.83 -6.68
CA GLY A 307 8.79 -21.02 -8.13
C GLY A 307 9.75 -22.15 -8.54
N ALA A 308 10.87 -22.31 -7.82
CA ALA A 308 11.78 -23.44 -8.01
C ALA A 308 11.09 -24.78 -7.67
N LEU A 309 10.31 -24.82 -6.59
CA LEU A 309 9.48 -25.97 -6.23
C LEU A 309 8.47 -26.31 -7.34
N VAL A 310 7.76 -25.30 -7.88
CA VAL A 310 6.84 -25.46 -9.02
C VAL A 310 7.55 -26.07 -10.22
N CYS A 311 8.72 -25.54 -10.60
CA CYS A 311 9.51 -26.06 -11.71
C CYS A 311 9.90 -27.53 -11.48
N GLY A 312 10.38 -27.88 -10.30
CA GLY A 312 10.78 -29.24 -9.95
C GLY A 312 9.61 -30.24 -10.03
N VAL A 313 8.46 -29.88 -9.47
CA VAL A 313 7.25 -30.73 -9.51
C VAL A 313 6.68 -30.83 -10.91
N ALA A 314 6.69 -29.75 -11.69
CA ALA A 314 6.24 -29.77 -13.08
C ALA A 314 7.12 -30.66 -13.97
N VAL A 315 8.44 -30.65 -13.78
CA VAL A 315 9.34 -31.60 -14.47
C VAL A 315 8.99 -33.05 -14.10
N ALA A 316 8.74 -33.34 -12.82
CA ALA A 316 8.31 -34.67 -12.37
C ALA A 316 6.92 -35.07 -12.94
N ALA A 317 6.06 -34.09 -13.21
CA ALA A 317 4.76 -34.27 -13.87
C ALA A 317 4.85 -34.38 -15.41
N ASN A 318 6.05 -34.52 -15.98
CA ASN A 318 6.30 -34.56 -17.44
C ASN A 318 5.91 -33.29 -18.21
N LEU A 319 5.91 -32.13 -17.54
CA LEU A 319 5.70 -30.82 -18.18
C LEU A 319 7.01 -30.11 -18.54
N GLY A 320 8.16 -30.79 -18.39
CA GLY A 320 9.50 -30.21 -18.54
C GLY A 320 9.82 -29.63 -19.91
N GLU A 321 9.09 -30.04 -20.96
CA GLU A 321 9.26 -29.50 -22.33
C GLU A 321 8.67 -28.10 -22.49
N GLN A 322 7.80 -27.65 -21.57
CA GLN A 322 7.26 -26.31 -21.60
C GLN A 322 8.38 -25.29 -21.38
N ARG A 323 8.34 -24.22 -22.19
CA ARG A 323 9.26 -23.08 -22.05
C ARG A 323 8.54 -21.88 -21.46
N VAL A 324 9.24 -21.18 -20.59
CA VAL A 324 8.75 -19.96 -19.95
C VAL A 324 9.59 -18.79 -20.43
N HIS A 325 8.92 -17.78 -20.98
CA HIS A 325 9.59 -16.55 -21.40
C HIS A 325 9.98 -15.74 -20.18
N ARG A 326 11.28 -15.46 -20.03
CA ARG A 326 11.80 -14.55 -19.00
C ARG A 326 12.28 -13.27 -19.68
N PRO A 327 11.60 -12.12 -19.45
CA PRO A 327 12.03 -10.84 -20.00
C PRO A 327 13.46 -10.47 -19.59
N GLY A 328 14.13 -9.69 -20.42
CA GLY A 328 15.44 -9.14 -20.09
C GLY A 328 15.35 -8.11 -18.98
N TYR A 329 16.36 -8.07 -18.11
CA TYR A 329 16.43 -7.10 -17.01
C TYR A 329 17.86 -6.72 -16.69
N GLY A 330 18.13 -5.42 -16.62
CA GLY A 330 19.49 -4.91 -16.44
C GLY A 330 20.42 -5.40 -17.55
N GLN A 331 21.45 -6.17 -17.19
CA GLN A 331 22.38 -6.79 -18.14
C GLN A 331 21.97 -8.21 -18.56
N ARG A 332 20.92 -8.78 -17.97
CA ARG A 332 20.43 -10.12 -18.29
C ARG A 332 19.58 -10.06 -19.57
N PRO A 333 19.95 -10.77 -20.66
CA PRO A 333 19.13 -10.81 -21.87
C PRO A 333 17.80 -11.53 -21.63
N ALA A 334 16.82 -11.26 -22.48
CA ALA A 334 15.58 -12.04 -22.52
C ALA A 334 15.87 -13.46 -23.02
N ALA A 335 15.20 -14.46 -22.45
CA ALA A 335 15.40 -15.84 -22.83
C ALA A 335 14.13 -16.67 -22.58
N ASP A 336 13.88 -17.64 -23.46
CA ASP A 336 12.91 -18.70 -23.20
C ASP A 336 13.64 -19.84 -22.48
N LEU A 337 13.28 -20.12 -21.24
CA LEU A 337 13.94 -21.10 -20.41
C LEU A 337 13.08 -22.37 -20.34
N ASP A 338 13.70 -23.55 -20.44
CA ASP A 338 13.04 -24.77 -20.00
C ASP A 338 12.87 -24.77 -18.46
N LEU A 339 11.96 -25.61 -17.97
CA LEU A 339 11.61 -25.61 -16.54
C LEU A 339 12.78 -26.02 -15.64
N ALA A 340 13.67 -26.89 -16.09
CA ALA A 340 14.84 -27.29 -15.30
C ALA A 340 15.82 -26.12 -15.11
N THR A 341 16.09 -25.38 -16.20
CA THR A 341 16.97 -24.21 -16.21
C THR A 341 16.35 -23.06 -15.42
N LEU A 342 15.05 -22.80 -15.58
CA LEU A 342 14.34 -21.80 -14.78
C LEU A 342 14.37 -22.16 -13.29
N GLY A 343 14.08 -23.44 -12.96
CA GLY A 343 14.11 -23.94 -11.60
C GLY A 343 15.48 -23.72 -10.93
N ALA A 344 16.57 -24.11 -11.60
CA ALA A 344 17.93 -23.87 -11.10
C ALA A 344 18.21 -22.37 -10.87
N ALA A 345 17.84 -21.51 -11.81
CA ALA A 345 18.06 -20.07 -11.68
C ALA A 345 17.25 -19.44 -10.52
N LEU A 346 16.05 -19.95 -10.25
CA LEU A 346 15.23 -19.53 -9.11
C LEU A 346 15.78 -20.06 -7.78
N THR A 347 16.29 -21.29 -7.75
CA THR A 347 17.00 -21.84 -6.57
C THR A 347 18.25 -21.00 -6.25
N ASP A 348 19.06 -20.66 -7.25
CA ASP A 348 20.26 -19.83 -7.06
C ASP A 348 19.90 -18.44 -6.52
N LEU A 349 18.82 -17.83 -7.04
CA LEU A 349 18.33 -16.54 -6.54
C LEU A 349 17.85 -16.64 -5.08
N ALA A 350 17.01 -17.62 -4.77
CA ALA A 350 16.47 -17.81 -3.43
C ALA A 350 17.58 -18.09 -2.40
N THR A 351 18.51 -19.00 -2.71
CA THR A 351 19.62 -19.33 -1.81
C THR A 351 20.63 -18.20 -1.68
N GLY A 352 20.89 -17.43 -2.74
CA GLY A 352 21.74 -16.24 -2.67
C GLY A 352 21.15 -15.12 -1.81
N LEU A 353 19.84 -14.88 -1.91
CA LEU A 353 19.14 -13.91 -1.06
C LEU A 353 19.09 -14.39 0.39
N ALA A 354 18.77 -15.67 0.63
CA ALA A 354 18.77 -16.27 1.96
C ALA A 354 20.15 -16.14 2.63
N GLY A 355 21.22 -16.47 1.91
CA GLY A 355 22.59 -16.29 2.37
C GLY A 355 22.94 -14.84 2.70
N SER A 356 22.35 -13.87 2.00
CA SER A 356 22.53 -12.44 2.30
C SER A 356 21.84 -12.02 3.60
N PHE A 357 20.63 -12.53 3.86
CA PHE A 357 19.95 -12.33 5.14
C PHE A 357 20.72 -12.99 6.29
N ASP A 358 21.15 -14.23 6.09
CA ASP A 358 21.90 -15.00 7.09
C ASP A 358 23.25 -14.33 7.42
N ALA A 359 23.97 -13.84 6.41
CA ALA A 359 25.19 -13.06 6.62
C ALA A 359 24.95 -11.77 7.41
N ARG A 360 23.83 -11.08 7.17
CA ARG A 360 23.42 -9.89 7.96
C ARG A 360 23.04 -10.28 9.39
N ASN A 361 22.30 -11.38 9.56
CA ASN A 361 21.71 -11.79 10.82
C ASN A 361 22.70 -12.50 11.75
N GLY A 362 23.76 -13.10 11.19
CA GLY A 362 24.63 -14.00 11.92
C GLY A 362 23.96 -15.34 12.27
N THR A 363 22.90 -15.72 11.58
CA THR A 363 22.18 -16.99 11.75
C THR A 363 22.08 -17.74 10.42
N GLY A 364 21.72 -19.02 10.43
CA GLY A 364 21.48 -19.82 9.20
C GLY A 364 19.99 -20.03 8.90
N HIS A 365 19.14 -19.17 9.49
CA HIS A 365 17.70 -19.43 9.57
C HIS A 365 17.00 -19.27 8.22
N GLN A 366 17.33 -18.23 7.44
CA GLN A 366 16.67 -18.02 6.15
C GLN A 366 17.08 -19.08 5.12
N SER A 367 18.35 -19.51 5.12
CA SER A 367 18.79 -20.63 4.29
C SER A 367 18.09 -21.93 4.70
N GLY A 368 17.93 -22.18 6.00
CA GLY A 368 17.17 -23.32 6.52
C GLY A 368 15.70 -23.31 6.09
N ARG A 369 15.03 -22.14 6.14
CA ARG A 369 13.66 -21.97 5.65
C ARG A 369 13.54 -22.25 4.15
N VAL A 370 14.43 -21.70 3.33
CA VAL A 370 14.43 -21.97 1.87
C VAL A 370 14.68 -23.45 1.59
N ALA A 371 15.63 -24.08 2.28
CA ALA A 371 15.89 -25.52 2.12
C ALA A 371 14.66 -26.36 2.49
N SER A 372 13.98 -26.03 3.61
CA SER A 372 12.75 -26.69 4.03
C SER A 372 11.66 -26.64 2.95
N TRP A 373 11.46 -25.50 2.29
CA TRP A 373 10.48 -25.37 1.19
C TRP A 373 10.86 -26.22 -0.03
N LEU A 374 12.14 -26.28 -0.37
CA LEU A 374 12.61 -27.10 -1.49
C LEU A 374 12.48 -28.62 -1.18
N ASP A 375 12.65 -29.01 0.07
CA ASP A 375 12.46 -30.39 0.55
C ASP A 375 10.99 -30.84 0.51
N GLU A 376 10.02 -29.91 0.40
CA GLU A 376 8.61 -30.23 0.20
C GLU A 376 8.33 -30.92 -1.14
N ARG A 377 9.29 -30.94 -2.08
CA ARG A 377 9.16 -31.56 -3.40
C ARG A 377 8.63 -32.98 -3.34
N GLY A 378 9.14 -33.83 -2.45
CA GLY A 378 8.68 -35.21 -2.33
C GLY A 378 7.21 -35.31 -1.90
N ALA A 379 6.74 -34.39 -1.06
CA ALA A 379 5.32 -34.32 -0.67
C ALA A 379 4.45 -33.82 -1.82
N ALA A 380 4.91 -32.79 -2.55
CA ALA A 380 4.23 -32.27 -3.72
C ALA A 380 4.11 -33.29 -4.86
N GLU A 381 5.16 -34.08 -5.11
CA GLU A 381 5.12 -35.17 -6.11
C GLU A 381 4.11 -36.25 -5.73
N ARG A 382 3.94 -36.58 -4.45
CA ARG A 382 2.88 -37.49 -3.99
C ARG A 382 1.48 -36.90 -4.19
N ALA A 383 1.32 -35.59 -4.02
CA ALA A 383 0.03 -34.92 -4.21
C ALA A 383 -0.47 -35.00 -5.67
N LEU A 384 0.43 -35.21 -6.65
CA LEU A 384 0.06 -35.41 -8.07
C LEU A 384 -0.88 -36.60 -8.29
N ALA A 385 -0.83 -37.62 -7.42
CA ALA A 385 -1.71 -38.78 -7.52
C ALA A 385 -3.17 -38.45 -7.21
N HIS A 386 -3.41 -37.45 -6.36
CA HIS A 386 -4.73 -37.06 -5.87
C HIS A 386 -4.82 -35.52 -5.78
N PRO A 387 -4.88 -34.83 -6.93
CA PRO A 387 -4.92 -33.38 -6.95
C PRO A 387 -6.21 -32.86 -6.31
N VAL A 388 -6.08 -31.79 -5.52
CA VAL A 388 -7.24 -31.06 -4.99
C VAL A 388 -7.96 -30.39 -6.15
N ALA A 389 -9.28 -30.59 -6.23
CA ALA A 389 -10.11 -29.95 -7.24
C ALA A 389 -10.14 -28.44 -7.01
N LEU A 390 -9.74 -27.68 -8.03
CA LEU A 390 -9.88 -26.23 -8.02
C LEU A 390 -11.31 -25.86 -8.47
N PRO A 391 -11.98 -24.92 -7.78
CA PRO A 391 -13.20 -24.32 -8.28
C PRO A 391 -13.00 -23.82 -9.70
N PHE A 392 -14.02 -23.95 -10.57
CA PHE A 392 -13.96 -23.44 -11.93
C PHE A 392 -13.71 -21.93 -11.89
N GLU A 393 -12.50 -21.53 -12.28
CA GLU A 393 -12.21 -20.18 -12.72
C GLU A 393 -12.90 -20.03 -14.07
N ARG A 394 -13.96 -19.22 -14.13
CA ARG A 394 -14.40 -18.69 -15.42
C ARG A 394 -13.16 -18.08 -16.08
N PRO A 395 -12.81 -18.45 -17.34
CA PRO A 395 -11.82 -17.70 -18.08
C PRO A 395 -12.18 -16.23 -17.92
N ASP A 396 -11.21 -15.40 -17.54
CA ASP A 396 -11.42 -13.97 -17.54
C ASP A 396 -11.96 -13.63 -18.94
N ASP A 397 -13.24 -13.27 -19.04
CA ASP A 397 -13.61 -12.24 -20.00
C ASP A 397 -12.66 -11.08 -19.68
N ASP A 398 -12.09 -10.43 -20.70
CA ASP A 398 -11.36 -9.16 -20.55
C ASP A 398 -12.33 -8.06 -20.02
N GLU A 399 -12.85 -8.27 -18.82
CA GLU A 399 -13.66 -7.38 -18.03
C GLU A 399 -12.73 -6.85 -16.92
N PRO A 400 -12.37 -5.55 -16.96
CA PRO A 400 -11.70 -4.92 -15.84
C PRO A 400 -12.62 -5.04 -14.60
N ASP A 401 -12.01 -5.45 -13.49
CA ASP A 401 -12.59 -5.55 -12.14
C ASP A 401 -14.13 -5.56 -12.04
N ARG A 402 -14.74 -6.74 -11.98
CA ARG A 402 -16.07 -6.88 -11.36
C ARG A 402 -15.94 -6.63 -9.86
N GLU A 403 -16.09 -5.37 -9.47
CA GLU A 403 -16.82 -5.02 -8.26
C GLU A 403 -18.22 -5.67 -8.29
N PRO A 404 -18.89 -5.87 -7.15
CA PRO A 404 -20.24 -6.41 -7.12
C PRO A 404 -21.25 -5.38 -7.66
N ASP A 405 -21.22 -5.10 -8.96
CA ASP A 405 -22.41 -4.89 -9.79
C ASP A 405 -22.02 -5.00 -11.27
N ASP A 406 -22.74 -5.83 -12.00
CA ASP A 406 -22.42 -6.23 -13.34
C ASP A 406 -23.38 -5.54 -14.31
N GLN A 407 -23.02 -4.34 -14.76
CA GLN A 407 -23.66 -3.71 -15.91
C GLN A 407 -22.64 -3.04 -16.85
N PRO A 408 -22.75 -3.23 -18.18
CA PRO A 408 -21.83 -2.71 -19.20
C PRO A 408 -21.87 -1.18 -19.41
N ALA A 409 -22.27 -0.43 -18.38
CA ALA A 409 -22.40 1.03 -18.41
C ALA A 409 -21.17 1.77 -17.90
N ASP A 410 -20.24 1.12 -17.18
CA ASP A 410 -19.29 1.83 -16.30
C ASP A 410 -17.99 2.35 -16.96
N GLN A 411 -18.01 2.62 -18.26
CA GLN A 411 -16.87 3.26 -18.93
C GLN A 411 -16.91 4.79 -18.77
N PRO A 412 -15.76 5.48 -18.60
CA PRO A 412 -15.73 6.94 -18.57
C PRO A 412 -16.29 7.55 -19.86
N ALA A 413 -17.43 8.22 -19.73
CA ALA A 413 -18.09 8.94 -20.81
C ALA A 413 -18.11 10.45 -20.52
N PRO A 414 -18.24 11.31 -21.54
CA PRO A 414 -18.43 12.74 -21.31
C PRO A 414 -19.60 13.02 -20.36
N LEU A 415 -19.41 13.93 -19.41
CA LEU A 415 -20.46 14.30 -18.46
C LEU A 415 -21.71 14.81 -19.21
N SER A 416 -22.85 14.16 -18.97
CA SER A 416 -24.12 14.51 -19.59
C SER A 416 -25.21 14.68 -18.54
N LEU A 417 -26.27 15.43 -18.87
CA LEU A 417 -27.43 15.56 -18.00
C LEU A 417 -28.05 14.17 -17.74
N ALA A 418 -28.15 13.33 -18.77
CA ALA A 418 -28.66 11.98 -18.67
C ALA A 418 -27.83 11.11 -17.70
N ALA A 419 -26.51 11.25 -17.69
CA ALA A 419 -25.66 10.55 -16.74
C ALA A 419 -25.93 10.99 -15.29
N ILE A 420 -26.13 12.29 -15.06
CA ILE A 420 -26.45 12.85 -13.73
C ILE A 420 -27.84 12.38 -13.27
N THR A 421 -28.85 12.45 -14.12
CA THR A 421 -30.21 12.01 -13.77
C THR A 421 -30.27 10.51 -13.53
N ASN A 422 -29.62 9.70 -14.37
CA ASN A 422 -29.55 8.25 -14.18
C ASN A 422 -28.86 7.87 -12.86
N ALA A 423 -27.81 8.60 -12.48
CA ALA A 423 -27.14 8.42 -11.19
C ALA A 423 -28.07 8.71 -10.01
N LEU A 424 -28.83 9.79 -10.06
CA LEU A 424 -29.82 10.13 -9.03
C LEU A 424 -31.00 9.15 -9.01
N ASP A 425 -31.46 8.69 -10.18
CA ASP A 425 -32.53 7.71 -10.30
C ASP A 425 -32.13 6.36 -9.68
N ARG A 426 -30.90 5.88 -9.93
CA ARG A 426 -30.36 4.65 -9.29
C ARG A 426 -30.38 4.72 -7.77
N ARG A 427 -30.18 5.91 -7.21
CA ARG A 427 -30.18 6.17 -5.76
C ARG A 427 -31.59 6.35 -5.19
N GLY A 428 -32.61 6.43 -6.05
CA GLY A 428 -33.98 6.76 -5.64
C GLY A 428 -34.15 8.20 -5.17
N ASP A 429 -33.23 9.09 -5.56
CA ASP A 429 -33.26 10.50 -5.18
C ASP A 429 -34.37 11.24 -5.94
N LYS A 430 -35.12 12.10 -5.23
CA LYS A 430 -36.19 12.90 -5.84
C LYS A 430 -35.66 14.27 -6.27
N TYR A 431 -35.82 14.58 -7.54
CA TYR A 431 -35.41 15.86 -8.12
C TYR A 431 -36.43 16.39 -9.13
N ILE A 432 -36.27 17.67 -9.47
CA ILE A 432 -36.90 18.33 -10.60
C ILE A 432 -35.81 18.92 -11.50
N LEU A 433 -36.11 19.04 -12.80
CA LEU A 433 -35.27 19.79 -13.74
C LEU A 433 -35.85 21.20 -13.88
N ASP A 434 -35.01 22.22 -13.79
CA ASP A 434 -35.41 23.58 -14.11
C ASP A 434 -35.26 23.90 -15.61
N ALA A 435 -35.65 25.10 -16.02
CA ALA A 435 -35.61 25.54 -17.42
C ALA A 435 -34.18 25.66 -18.01
N THR A 436 -33.15 25.48 -17.18
CA THR A 436 -31.73 25.58 -17.55
C THR A 436 -31.02 24.23 -17.51
N ASP A 437 -31.77 23.13 -17.48
CA ASP A 437 -31.23 21.77 -17.30
C ASP A 437 -30.45 21.59 -15.99
N THR A 438 -30.74 22.40 -14.97
CA THR A 438 -30.19 22.22 -13.62
C THR A 438 -31.09 21.26 -12.85
N VAL A 439 -30.48 20.22 -12.29
CA VAL A 439 -31.17 19.26 -11.42
C VAL A 439 -31.28 19.87 -10.02
N VAL A 440 -32.49 19.97 -9.49
CA VAL A 440 -32.74 20.53 -8.17
C VAL A 440 -33.48 19.50 -7.32
N GLY A 441 -32.94 19.18 -6.14
CA GLY A 441 -33.58 18.28 -5.19
C GLY A 441 -33.42 18.78 -3.75
N ARG A 442 -34.16 18.18 -2.82
CA ARG A 442 -34.10 18.50 -1.40
C ARG A 442 -33.70 17.27 -0.60
N TRP A 443 -32.65 17.41 0.20
CA TRP A 443 -32.13 16.39 1.10
C TRP A 443 -32.05 16.99 2.50
N GLY A 444 -33.06 16.71 3.34
CA GLY A 444 -33.18 17.34 4.66
C GLY A 444 -33.31 18.85 4.55
N GLU A 445 -32.43 19.58 5.24
CA GLU A 445 -32.34 21.04 5.21
C GLU A 445 -31.54 21.59 4.02
N ALA A 446 -30.93 20.74 3.20
CA ALA A 446 -30.21 21.16 2.01
C ALA A 446 -31.10 21.16 0.76
N LEU A 447 -31.18 22.30 0.09
CA LEU A 447 -31.59 22.39 -1.31
C LEU A 447 -30.34 22.24 -2.18
N ILE A 448 -30.23 21.16 -2.96
CA ILE A 448 -29.05 20.87 -3.76
C ILE A 448 -29.37 21.07 -5.24
N GLN A 449 -28.49 21.80 -5.91
CA GLN A 449 -28.54 22.10 -7.34
C GLN A 449 -27.33 21.47 -8.02
N VAL A 450 -27.56 20.56 -8.96
CA VAL A 450 -26.52 19.92 -9.75
C VAL A 450 -26.61 20.44 -11.18
N ARG A 451 -25.51 21.02 -11.66
CA ARG A 451 -25.42 21.54 -13.03
C ARG A 451 -24.10 21.15 -13.68
N ARG A 452 -24.08 21.24 -15.00
CA ARG A 452 -22.86 21.17 -15.81
C ARG A 452 -22.32 22.59 -16.01
N ALA A 453 -21.03 22.77 -15.77
CA ALA A 453 -20.31 24.02 -15.96
C ALA A 453 -19.13 23.82 -16.93
N GLY A 454 -18.50 24.91 -17.37
CA GLY A 454 -17.48 24.87 -18.42
C GLY A 454 -18.06 25.02 -19.83
N GLU A 455 -17.23 25.41 -20.80
CA GLU A 455 -17.65 25.69 -22.17
C GLU A 455 -18.20 24.45 -22.90
N ARG A 456 -17.75 23.25 -22.49
CA ARG A 456 -18.20 21.96 -23.05
C ARG A 456 -19.11 21.21 -22.06
N GLY A 457 -19.49 21.82 -20.94
CA GLY A 457 -20.28 21.18 -19.88
C GLY A 457 -19.53 20.07 -19.15
N GLU A 458 -18.20 20.16 -19.09
CA GLU A 458 -17.30 19.14 -18.57
C GLU A 458 -17.09 19.18 -17.05
N VAL A 459 -17.53 20.25 -16.37
CA VAL A 459 -17.38 20.38 -14.92
C VAL A 459 -18.70 20.01 -14.24
N LEU A 460 -18.65 19.02 -13.34
CA LEU A 460 -19.76 18.74 -12.43
C LEU A 460 -19.75 19.78 -11.32
N HIS A 461 -20.79 20.60 -11.23
CA HIS A 461 -20.94 21.62 -10.21
C HIS A 461 -22.18 21.34 -9.35
N VAL A 462 -21.95 21.02 -8.08
CA VAL A 462 -23.00 20.77 -7.09
C VAL A 462 -23.01 21.89 -6.08
N ARG A 463 -24.15 22.57 -5.96
CA ARG A 463 -24.39 23.66 -5.02
C ARG A 463 -25.40 23.24 -3.97
N ALA A 464 -24.98 23.21 -2.71
CA ALA A 464 -25.86 23.01 -1.57
C ALA A 464 -26.25 24.38 -0.98
N VAL A 465 -27.54 24.61 -0.80
CA VAL A 465 -28.09 25.82 -0.20
C VAL A 465 -28.82 25.43 1.07
N ALA A 466 -28.40 25.99 2.20
CA ALA A 466 -29.07 25.74 3.47
C ALA A 466 -30.47 26.36 3.50
N GLY A 467 -31.44 25.62 4.04
CA GLY A 467 -32.82 26.07 4.19
C GLY A 467 -32.97 27.25 5.14
N ARG A 468 -32.16 27.30 6.20
CA ARG A 468 -32.13 28.41 7.15
C ARG A 468 -31.52 29.66 6.53
N ARG A 469 -32.26 30.78 6.64
CA ARG A 469 -31.82 32.13 6.26
C ARG A 469 -31.45 32.92 7.49
N LEU A 470 -30.41 33.74 7.41
CA LEU A 470 -30.05 34.68 8.48
C LEU A 470 -30.42 36.11 8.07
N PRO A 471 -30.83 36.99 9.00
CA PRO A 471 -31.03 38.40 8.70
C PRO A 471 -29.68 39.08 8.35
N ALA A 472 -29.74 40.14 7.54
CA ALA A 472 -28.56 40.83 7.02
C ALA A 472 -27.61 41.40 8.10
N ASP A 473 -28.12 41.66 9.31
CA ASP A 473 -27.34 42.15 10.45
C ASP A 473 -26.44 41.07 11.09
N ARG A 474 -26.70 39.79 10.83
CA ARG A 474 -25.87 38.64 11.28
C ARG A 474 -24.74 38.28 10.31
N ARG A 475 -24.33 39.21 9.43
CA ARG A 475 -23.29 38.98 8.40
C ARG A 475 -21.95 38.52 8.96
N ALA A 476 -21.51 39.13 10.07
CA ALA A 476 -20.23 38.78 10.69
C ALA A 476 -20.21 37.32 11.17
N GLU A 477 -21.33 36.85 11.71
CA GLU A 477 -21.48 35.48 12.18
C GLU A 477 -21.53 34.48 11.03
N ALA A 478 -22.29 34.79 9.97
CA ALA A 478 -22.36 33.96 8.78
C ALA A 478 -20.97 33.75 8.14
N TYR A 479 -20.15 34.81 8.07
CA TYR A 479 -18.77 34.71 7.59
C TYR A 479 -17.86 33.93 8.55
N ALA A 480 -18.00 34.13 9.86
CA ALA A 480 -17.23 33.37 10.85
C ALA A 480 -17.52 31.86 10.72
N PHE A 481 -18.78 31.49 10.57
CA PHE A 481 -19.19 30.10 10.33
C PHE A 481 -18.59 29.55 9.03
N CYS A 482 -18.73 30.25 7.90
CA CYS A 482 -18.17 29.78 6.62
C CYS A 482 -16.63 29.64 6.68
N ASN A 483 -15.93 30.55 7.34
CA ASN A 483 -14.48 30.49 7.49
C ASN A 483 -14.06 29.29 8.35
N ALA A 484 -14.72 29.06 9.49
CA ALA A 484 -14.47 27.89 10.33
C ALA A 484 -14.75 26.58 9.57
N TRP A 485 -15.88 26.52 8.86
CA TRP A 485 -16.22 25.36 8.03
C TRP A 485 -15.13 25.05 6.99
N ASN A 486 -14.71 26.06 6.22
CA ASN A 486 -13.69 25.91 5.19
C ASN A 486 -12.29 25.60 5.75
N GLN A 487 -12.03 25.96 7.01
CA GLN A 487 -10.79 25.62 7.69
C GLN A 487 -10.78 24.16 8.16
N ASP A 488 -11.91 23.67 8.68
CA ASP A 488 -11.99 22.36 9.35
C ASP A 488 -12.48 21.24 8.43
N ARG A 489 -13.12 21.56 7.30
CA ARG A 489 -13.73 20.61 6.37
C ARG A 489 -13.28 20.89 4.94
N LEU A 490 -13.00 19.82 4.20
CA LEU A 490 -12.58 19.91 2.80
C LEU A 490 -13.72 20.30 1.85
N LEU A 491 -14.95 19.85 2.13
CA LEU A 491 -16.13 20.06 1.29
C LEU A 491 -17.40 20.27 2.14
N PRO A 492 -18.40 21.01 1.63
CA PRO A 492 -18.30 21.89 0.46
C PRO A 492 -17.52 23.18 0.79
N THR A 493 -17.07 23.92 -0.24
CA THR A 493 -16.54 25.27 -0.06
C THR A 493 -17.69 26.22 0.27
N ALA A 494 -17.78 26.61 1.54
CA ALA A 494 -18.86 27.41 2.11
C ALA A 494 -18.68 28.92 1.86
N TYR A 495 -19.77 29.61 1.55
CA TYR A 495 -19.82 31.06 1.39
C TYR A 495 -21.22 31.61 1.67
N VAL A 496 -21.30 32.93 1.81
CA VAL A 496 -22.56 33.65 2.05
C VAL A 496 -22.95 34.40 0.78
N HIS A 497 -24.18 34.21 0.33
CA HIS A 497 -24.81 35.01 -0.70
C HIS A 497 -25.76 36.01 -0.04
N ASP A 498 -25.47 37.30 -0.20
CA ASP A 498 -26.25 38.39 0.38
C ASP A 498 -27.28 38.91 -0.63
N SER A 499 -28.57 38.73 -0.30
CA SER A 499 -29.69 39.21 -1.12
C SER A 499 -30.16 40.63 -0.75
N GLY A 500 -29.51 41.26 0.23
CA GLY A 500 -29.86 42.58 0.78
C GLY A 500 -30.81 42.52 1.98
N ALA A 501 -31.80 41.61 1.96
CA ALA A 501 -32.73 41.40 3.09
C ALA A 501 -32.33 40.21 3.97
N GLU A 502 -31.83 39.14 3.33
CA GLU A 502 -31.44 37.91 3.99
C GLU A 502 -30.10 37.39 3.45
N LEU A 503 -29.38 36.70 4.31
CA LEU A 503 -28.15 35.99 4.02
C LEU A 503 -28.47 34.53 3.75
N VAL A 504 -28.02 34.07 2.60
CA VAL A 504 -28.14 32.69 2.13
C VAL A 504 -26.78 32.02 2.30
N LEU A 505 -26.71 31.03 3.18
CA LEU A 505 -25.51 30.20 3.33
C LEU A 505 -25.55 29.07 2.31
N ALA A 506 -24.47 28.96 1.54
CA ALA A 506 -24.33 27.98 0.48
C ALA A 506 -22.93 27.36 0.47
N GLY A 507 -22.82 26.16 -0.06
CA GLY A 507 -21.55 25.48 -0.29
C GLY A 507 -21.50 24.87 -1.68
N ASP A 508 -20.37 25.01 -2.36
CA ASP A 508 -20.16 24.43 -3.68
C ASP A 508 -19.13 23.30 -3.64
N VAL A 509 -19.36 22.28 -4.47
CA VAL A 509 -18.42 21.22 -4.83
C VAL A 509 -18.32 21.23 -6.35
N SER A 510 -17.11 21.43 -6.87
CA SER A 510 -16.86 21.39 -8.31
C SER A 510 -15.80 20.34 -8.63
N THR A 511 -16.06 19.54 -9.65
CA THR A 511 -15.13 18.49 -10.11
C THR A 511 -14.96 18.62 -11.61
N ASP A 512 -13.72 18.76 -12.06
CA ASP A 512 -13.36 18.75 -13.48
C ASP A 512 -13.37 17.32 -14.02
N LEU A 513 -14.25 17.06 -14.98
CA LEU A 513 -14.43 15.76 -15.62
C LEU A 513 -14.11 15.85 -17.13
N SER A 514 -13.15 16.70 -17.50
CA SER A 514 -12.67 16.92 -18.87
C SER A 514 -12.24 15.64 -19.60
N HIS A 515 -11.87 14.60 -18.86
CA HIS A 515 -11.43 13.30 -19.39
C HIS A 515 -12.51 12.21 -19.31
N GLY A 516 -13.76 12.59 -19.03
CA GLY A 516 -14.88 11.67 -18.86
C GLY A 516 -15.05 11.22 -17.41
N VAL A 517 -16.21 10.62 -17.13
CA VAL A 517 -16.58 10.09 -15.82
C VAL A 517 -17.33 8.78 -16.00
N ALA A 518 -16.93 7.75 -15.25
CA ALA A 518 -17.67 6.50 -15.21
C ALA A 518 -18.94 6.67 -14.36
N PRO A 519 -20.08 6.06 -14.69
CA PRO A 519 -21.29 6.06 -13.87
C PRO A 519 -21.08 5.83 -12.36
N THR A 520 -20.23 4.88 -11.96
CA THR A 520 -19.91 4.62 -10.54
C THR A 520 -19.13 5.77 -9.92
N GLN A 521 -18.17 6.33 -10.64
CA GLN A 521 -17.45 7.53 -10.22
C GLN A 521 -18.41 8.71 -10.03
N LEU A 522 -19.36 8.88 -10.95
CA LEU A 522 -20.39 9.91 -10.86
C LEU A 522 -21.31 9.68 -9.64
N ASP A 523 -21.67 8.43 -9.34
CA ASP A 523 -22.46 8.06 -8.17
C ASP A 523 -21.73 8.43 -6.87
N VAL A 524 -20.42 8.16 -6.79
CA VAL A 524 -19.57 8.52 -5.64
C VAL A 524 -19.45 10.04 -5.49
N LEU A 525 -19.20 10.77 -6.58
CA LEU A 525 -19.09 12.24 -6.57
C LEU A 525 -20.39 12.89 -6.10
N LEU A 526 -21.53 12.44 -6.63
CA LEU A 526 -22.85 12.91 -6.20
C LEU A 526 -23.14 12.50 -4.75
N ALA A 527 -22.72 11.31 -4.31
CA ALA A 527 -22.87 10.88 -2.91
C ALA A 527 -22.09 11.76 -1.95
N ALA A 528 -20.84 12.04 -2.27
CA ALA A 528 -19.99 12.90 -1.48
C ALA A 528 -20.57 14.32 -1.41
N ALA A 529 -20.94 14.91 -2.55
CA ALA A 529 -21.50 16.25 -2.61
C ALA A 529 -22.85 16.37 -1.86
N VAL A 530 -23.74 15.37 -2.01
CA VAL A 530 -25.02 15.35 -1.27
C VAL A 530 -24.80 15.20 0.23
N ARG A 531 -23.99 14.23 0.68
CA ARG A 531 -23.75 14.00 2.11
C ARG A 531 -23.10 15.21 2.78
N THR A 532 -22.07 15.77 2.16
CA THR A 532 -21.35 16.93 2.70
C THR A 532 -22.21 18.20 2.64
N GLY A 533 -22.99 18.38 1.58
CA GLY A 533 -23.95 19.48 1.45
C GLY A 533 -25.08 19.42 2.49
N SER A 534 -25.60 18.21 2.78
CA SER A 534 -26.59 18.00 3.85
C SER A 534 -25.99 18.27 5.23
N ALA A 535 -24.81 17.72 5.53
CA ALA A 535 -24.14 17.97 6.80
C ALA A 535 -23.82 19.46 7.00
N TYR A 536 -23.47 20.17 5.92
CA TYR A 536 -23.31 21.62 5.92
C TYR A 536 -24.62 22.34 6.27
N ALA A 537 -25.72 21.99 5.60
CA ALA A 537 -27.01 22.61 5.85
C ALA A 537 -27.54 22.33 7.27
N ASP A 538 -27.31 21.13 7.80
CA ASP A 538 -27.65 20.76 9.18
C ASP A 538 -26.86 21.63 10.18
N ALA A 539 -25.54 21.80 9.96
CA ALA A 539 -24.72 22.68 10.79
C ALA A 539 -25.15 24.16 10.71
N VAL A 540 -25.58 24.63 9.52
CA VAL A 540 -26.18 25.98 9.38
C VAL A 540 -27.50 26.06 10.15
N ALA A 541 -28.32 25.01 10.14
CA ALA A 541 -29.58 24.96 10.85
C ALA A 541 -29.40 25.05 12.37
N GLU A 542 -28.26 24.63 12.90
CA GLU A 542 -27.89 24.68 14.32
C GLU A 542 -27.27 26.01 14.79
N LEU A 543 -27.02 26.97 13.89
CA LEU A 543 -26.50 28.28 14.29
C LEU A 543 -27.40 28.95 15.34
N PRO A 544 -26.86 29.68 16.33
CA PRO A 544 -27.66 30.19 17.44
C PRO A 544 -28.75 31.21 17.06
#